data_AF-A0A8D4UU82-F1
#
_entry.id   AF-A0A8D4UU82-F1
#
_cell.length_a   1.000
_cell.length_b   1.000
_cell.length_c   1.000
_cell.angle_alpha   90.00
_cell.angle_beta   90.00
_cell.angle_gamma   90.00
#
_symmetry.space_group_name_H-M   'P 1'
#
loop_
_entity.id
_entity.type
_entity.pdbx_description
1 polymer ?
#
loop_
_entity_poly.entity_id
_entity_poly.type
_entity_poly.pdbx_seq_one_letter_code
_entity_poly.pdbx_strand_id
1 'polypeptide(L)'
;MWRFKLSKNNYEKLKALVRDREGYISRAREYFNIIGELPPAYGGQIHHVEWRSHGGGDREDNLILLSFQLHDRVHSASRKERKELEAKFLSYLSCGEVEKWRSEHREELEALYRVAEEEMEKKKRNGCLPKKPKWAAF
;
A
#
# COMPACT_ATOMS: atom_id res chain seq x y z
N MET A 1 0.55 14.98 11.91
CA MET A 1 -0.33 13.79 11.98
C MET A 1 0.54 12.54 12.08
N TRP A 2 0.28 11.65 13.04
CA TRP A 2 1.05 10.41 13.20
C TRP A 2 0.58 9.41 12.12
N ARG A 3 1.53 8.82 11.37
CA ARG A 3 1.25 8.00 10.19
C ARG A 3 1.20 6.53 10.57
N PHE A 4 0.18 5.81 10.11
CA PHE A 4 0.10 4.36 10.34
C PHE A 4 1.25 3.66 9.62
N LYS A 5 2.20 3.13 10.40
CA LYS A 5 3.40 2.45 9.89
C LYS A 5 3.55 1.12 10.61
N LEU A 6 3.63 0.05 9.83
CA LEU A 6 3.84 -1.29 10.38
C LEU A 6 5.28 -1.46 10.85
N SER A 7 5.51 -2.33 11.83
CA SER A 7 6.85 -2.85 12.12
C SER A 7 7.39 -3.57 10.87
N LYS A 8 8.72 -3.73 10.76
CA LYS A 8 9.34 -4.37 9.59
C LYS A 8 8.70 -5.73 9.29
N ASN A 9 8.53 -6.57 10.31
CA ASN A 9 7.97 -7.90 10.15
C ASN A 9 6.50 -7.87 9.71
N ASN A 10 5.69 -6.98 10.27
CA ASN A 10 4.29 -6.84 9.87
C ASN A 10 4.16 -6.24 8.46
N TYR A 11 5.09 -5.35 8.07
CA TYR A 11 5.15 -4.83 6.71
C TYR A 11 5.52 -5.91 5.69
N GLU A 12 6.44 -6.82 6.02
CA GLU A 12 6.73 -7.98 5.17
C GLU A 12 5.50 -8.89 4.99
N LYS A 13 4.71 -9.12 6.06
CA LYS A 13 3.44 -9.85 5.97
C LYS A 13 2.43 -9.14 5.06
N LEU A 14 2.26 -7.83 5.23
CA LEU A 14 1.39 -7.02 4.36
C LEU A 14 1.83 -7.12 2.89
N LYS A 15 3.14 -7.04 2.63
CA LYS A 15 3.70 -7.17 1.29
C LYS A 15 3.45 -8.55 0.67
N ALA A 16 3.40 -9.61 1.48
CA ALA A 16 3.03 -10.95 1.02
C ALA A 16 1.56 -11.00 0.62
N LEU A 17 0.67 -10.42 1.43
CA LEU A 17 -0.76 -10.31 1.13
C LEU A 17 -1.04 -9.51 -0.13
N VAL A 18 -0.36 -8.38 -0.33
CA VAL A 18 -0.48 -7.61 -1.57
C VAL A 18 -0.03 -8.47 -2.76
N ARG A 19 1.05 -9.25 -2.66
CA ARG A 19 1.46 -10.14 -3.77
C ARG A 19 0.42 -11.23 -4.05
N ASP A 20 -0.18 -11.79 -3.01
CA ASP A 20 -1.25 -12.79 -3.15
C ASP A 20 -2.45 -12.20 -3.89
N ARG A 21 -2.92 -11.02 -3.49
CA ARG A 21 -4.00 -10.27 -4.14
C ARG A 21 -3.76 -10.12 -5.65
N GLU A 22 -2.56 -9.70 -6.03
CA GLU A 22 -2.21 -9.46 -7.43
C GLU A 22 -2.16 -10.79 -8.21
N GLY A 23 -1.71 -11.87 -7.56
CA GLY A 23 -1.79 -13.23 -8.08
C GLY A 23 -3.23 -13.69 -8.30
N TYR A 24 -4.14 -13.42 -7.37
CA TYR A 24 -5.58 -13.71 -7.50
C TYR A 24 -6.18 -12.95 -8.68
N ILE A 25 -5.99 -11.63 -8.72
CA ILE A 25 -6.66 -10.75 -9.70
C ILE A 25 -6.07 -10.87 -11.10
N SER A 26 -4.79 -11.26 -11.23
CA SER A 26 -4.20 -11.60 -12.52
C SER A 26 -5.02 -12.63 -13.29
N ARG A 27 -5.73 -13.53 -12.60
CA ARG A 27 -6.61 -14.54 -13.20
C ARG A 27 -7.90 -13.93 -13.75
N ALA A 28 -8.37 -12.84 -13.15
CA ALA A 28 -9.56 -12.10 -13.56
C ALA A 28 -9.30 -11.04 -14.65
N ARG A 29 -8.02 -10.80 -15.01
CA ARG A 29 -7.56 -9.81 -16.02
C ARG A 29 -7.82 -8.33 -15.68
N GLU A 30 -8.47 -8.01 -14.56
CA GLU A 30 -8.77 -6.63 -14.17
C GLU A 30 -7.53 -5.76 -14.00
N TYR A 31 -6.44 -6.32 -13.46
CA TYR A 31 -5.16 -5.62 -13.38
C TYR A 31 -4.70 -5.15 -14.78
N PHE A 32 -4.74 -6.04 -15.77
CA PHE A 32 -4.35 -5.69 -17.15
C PHE A 32 -5.30 -4.66 -17.76
N ASN A 33 -6.61 -4.83 -17.57
CA ASN A 33 -7.61 -3.93 -18.15
C ASN A 33 -7.47 -2.48 -17.65
N ILE A 34 -7.10 -2.30 -16.37
CA ILE A 34 -7.03 -0.98 -15.73
C ILE A 34 -5.61 -0.40 -15.80
N ILE A 35 -4.60 -1.19 -15.47
CA ILE A 35 -3.20 -0.74 -15.39
C ILE A 35 -2.53 -0.73 -16.77
N GLY A 36 -2.91 -1.66 -17.66
CA GLY A 36 -2.37 -1.78 -19.02
C GLY A 36 -1.14 -2.69 -19.13
N GLU A 37 -0.74 -3.37 -18.06
CA GLU A 37 0.30 -4.40 -18.05
C GLU A 37 -0.12 -5.57 -17.14
N LEU A 38 0.52 -6.73 -17.25
CA LEU A 38 0.29 -7.83 -16.30
C LEU A 38 1.02 -7.53 -14.97
N PRO A 39 0.49 -7.96 -13.82
CA PRO A 39 1.22 -7.84 -12.57
C PRO A 39 2.50 -8.67 -12.66
N PRO A 40 3.64 -8.18 -12.12
CA PRO A 40 4.92 -8.86 -12.25
C PRO A 40 4.94 -10.17 -11.46
N ALA A 41 5.16 -11.29 -12.15
CA ALA A 41 5.30 -12.60 -11.52
C ALA A 41 6.55 -12.69 -10.61
N TYR A 42 7.63 -12.00 -10.96
CA TYR A 42 8.88 -11.93 -10.20
C TYR A 42 9.45 -10.52 -10.22
N GLY A 43 10.16 -10.13 -9.16
CA GLY A 43 10.90 -8.86 -9.11
C GLY A 43 10.06 -7.58 -9.00
N GLY A 44 8.74 -7.70 -8.82
CA GLY A 44 7.86 -6.55 -8.63
C GLY A 44 8.11 -5.76 -7.34
N GLN A 45 7.86 -4.46 -7.40
CA GLN A 45 8.04 -3.53 -6.29
C GLN A 45 6.68 -3.08 -5.74
N ILE A 46 6.54 -3.09 -4.42
CA ILE A 46 5.34 -2.60 -3.76
C ILE A 46 5.43 -1.08 -3.66
N HIS A 47 4.44 -0.40 -4.21
CA HIS A 47 4.32 1.05 -4.27
C HIS A 47 3.18 1.53 -3.37
N HIS A 48 3.39 2.63 -2.67
CA HIS A 48 2.32 3.36 -1.98
C HIS A 48 1.64 4.31 -2.96
N VAL A 49 0.36 4.11 -3.25
CA VAL A 49 -0.40 4.93 -4.22
C VAL A 49 -0.51 6.37 -3.73
N GLU A 50 -1.02 6.56 -2.52
CA GLU A 50 -0.91 7.82 -1.81
C GLU A 50 0.44 7.87 -1.09
N TRP A 51 1.20 8.92 -1.39
CA TRP A 51 2.49 9.14 -0.77
C TRP A 51 2.35 9.16 0.74
N ARG A 52 3.30 8.49 1.42
CA ARG A 52 3.42 8.54 2.89
C ARG A 52 3.42 9.96 3.44
N SER A 53 3.87 10.95 2.67
CA SER A 53 3.85 12.36 3.06
C SER A 53 2.45 12.97 3.20
N HIS A 54 1.46 12.44 2.47
CA HIS A 54 0.10 12.97 2.33
C HIS A 54 -0.97 12.21 3.13
N GLY A 55 -0.58 11.19 3.92
CA GLY A 55 -1.53 10.43 4.75
C GLY A 55 -1.50 8.93 4.47
N GLY A 56 -0.87 8.50 3.37
CA GLY A 56 -0.77 7.10 3.00
C GLY A 56 -0.05 6.23 4.04
N GLY A 57 -0.80 5.34 4.70
CA GLY A 57 -0.28 4.38 5.66
C GLY A 57 0.20 3.09 5.01
N ASP A 58 0.85 2.24 5.80
CA ASP A 58 1.11 0.84 5.43
C ASP A 58 -0.20 0.03 5.53
N ARG A 59 -1.12 0.26 4.57
CA ARG A 59 -2.42 -0.39 4.44
C ARG A 59 -2.55 -1.01 3.04
N GLU A 60 -3.29 -2.11 2.92
CA GLU A 60 -3.44 -2.88 1.69
C GLU A 60 -4.10 -2.05 0.58
N ASP A 61 -5.11 -1.27 0.93
CA ASP A 61 -5.85 -0.35 0.08
C ASP A 61 -5.03 0.85 -0.43
N ASN A 62 -3.81 1.00 0.07
CA ASN A 62 -2.86 2.02 -0.37
C ASN A 62 -1.61 1.41 -1.03
N LEU A 63 -1.57 0.10 -1.24
CA LEU A 63 -0.42 -0.61 -1.77
C LEU A 63 -0.76 -1.31 -3.08
N ILE A 64 0.13 -1.22 -4.06
CA ILE A 64 0.02 -1.90 -5.35
C ILE A 64 1.37 -2.52 -5.74
N LEU A 65 1.36 -3.68 -6.38
CA LEU A 65 2.56 -4.30 -6.94
C LEU A 65 2.80 -3.83 -8.37
N LEU A 66 3.92 -3.17 -8.62
CA LEU A 66 4.27 -2.64 -9.94
C LEU A 66 5.50 -3.34 -10.52
N SER A 67 5.59 -3.40 -11.85
CA SER A 67 6.85 -3.70 -12.52
C SER A 67 7.91 -2.66 -12.18
N PHE A 68 9.20 -3.00 -12.32
CA PHE A 68 10.28 -2.04 -12.10
C PHE A 68 10.14 -0.79 -12.98
N GLN A 69 9.76 -0.99 -14.26
CA GLN A 69 9.60 0.10 -15.23
C GLN A 69 8.43 1.01 -14.85
N LEU A 70 7.27 0.46 -14.48
CA LEU A 70 6.13 1.26 -14.06
C LEU A 70 6.41 1.97 -12.72
N HIS A 71 7.07 1.29 -11.79
CA HIS A 71 7.48 1.89 -10.53
C HIS A 71 8.40 3.10 -10.74
N ASP A 72 9.43 2.96 -11.58
CA ASP A 72 10.36 4.04 -11.91
C ASP A 72 9.66 5.18 -12.67
N ARG A 73 8.75 4.85 -13.58
CA ARG A 73 7.90 5.82 -14.29
C ARG A 73 7.06 6.65 -13.32
N VAL A 74 6.47 6.06 -12.28
CA VAL A 74 5.68 6.83 -11.28
C VAL A 74 6.54 7.89 -10.58
N HIS A 75 7.79 7.54 -10.25
CA HIS A 75 8.73 8.46 -9.57
C HIS A 75 9.24 9.57 -10.50
N SER A 76 9.49 9.25 -11.76
CA SER A 76 10.02 10.18 -12.77
C SER A 76 8.93 10.97 -13.52
N ALA A 77 7.67 10.55 -13.45
CA ALA A 77 6.55 11.16 -14.15
C ALA A 77 6.34 12.64 -13.80
N SER A 78 5.86 13.38 -14.80
CA SER A 78 5.35 14.74 -14.59
C SER A 78 4.19 14.75 -13.58
N ARG A 79 3.89 15.91 -12.98
CA ARG A 79 2.77 16.03 -12.03
C ARG A 79 1.42 15.60 -12.65
N LYS A 80 1.21 15.90 -13.94
CA LYS A 80 -0.02 15.52 -14.66
C LYS A 80 -0.11 14.01 -14.81
N GLU A 81 0.94 13.40 -15.35
CA GLU A 81 1.00 11.95 -15.58
C GLU A 81 0.91 11.17 -14.26
N ARG A 82 1.57 11.66 -13.20
CA ARG A 82 1.46 11.04 -11.87
C ARG A 82 0.02 10.99 -11.37
N LYS A 83 -0.76 12.06 -11.54
CA LYS A 83 -2.17 12.08 -11.17
C LYS A 83 -3.00 11.09 -12.00
N GLU A 84 -2.69 10.94 -13.28
CA GLU A 84 -3.35 9.97 -14.16
C GLU A 84 -3.04 8.53 -13.72
N LEU A 85 -1.79 8.25 -13.37
CA LEU A 85 -1.37 6.94 -12.82
C LEU A 85 -2.02 6.66 -11.47
N GLU A 86 -2.02 7.64 -10.56
CA GLU A 86 -2.69 7.54 -9.26
C GLU A 86 -4.18 7.23 -9.40
N ALA A 87 -4.88 7.94 -10.29
CA ALA A 87 -6.29 7.66 -10.58
C ALA A 87 -6.52 6.23 -11.12
N LYS A 88 -5.62 5.72 -11.98
CA LYS A 88 -5.67 4.32 -12.44
C LYS A 88 -5.46 3.34 -11.28
N PHE A 89 -4.49 3.60 -10.41
CA PHE A 89 -4.21 2.72 -9.26
C PHE A 89 -5.39 2.69 -8.28
N LEU A 90 -5.99 3.84 -8.00
CA LEU A 90 -7.19 3.93 -7.15
C LEU A 90 -8.39 3.22 -7.78
N SER A 91 -8.58 3.37 -9.10
CA SER A 91 -9.61 2.64 -9.85
C SER A 91 -9.41 1.13 -9.75
N TYR A 92 -8.17 0.66 -9.88
CA TYR A 92 -7.83 -0.74 -9.68
C TYR A 92 -8.13 -1.23 -8.25
N LEU A 93 -7.67 -0.50 -7.23
CA LEU A 93 -7.86 -0.87 -5.82
C LEU A 93 -9.31 -0.84 -5.32
N SER A 94 -10.20 -0.23 -6.11
CA SER A 94 -11.65 -0.18 -5.88
C SER A 94 -12.45 -1.09 -6.82
N CYS A 95 -11.79 -1.91 -7.65
CA CYS A 95 -12.51 -2.83 -8.52
C CYS A 95 -13.10 -4.01 -7.73
N GLY A 96 -14.18 -4.60 -8.26
CA GLY A 96 -14.92 -5.66 -7.56
C GLY A 96 -14.10 -6.89 -7.21
N GLU A 97 -13.08 -7.23 -8.02
CA GLU A 97 -12.19 -8.36 -7.72
C GLU A 97 -11.25 -8.08 -6.54
N VAL A 98 -10.76 -6.84 -6.39
CA VAL A 98 -10.02 -6.41 -5.19
C VAL A 98 -10.94 -6.45 -3.97
N GLU A 99 -12.17 -5.94 -4.09
CA GLU A 99 -13.13 -5.95 -2.98
C GLU A 99 -13.48 -7.37 -2.53
N LYS A 100 -13.67 -8.28 -3.48
CA LYS A 100 -13.90 -9.70 -3.20
C LYS A 100 -12.73 -10.33 -2.47
N TRP A 101 -11.51 -10.18 -2.99
CA TRP A 101 -10.29 -10.67 -2.33
C TRP A 101 -10.15 -10.09 -0.92
N ARG A 102 -10.43 -8.79 -0.75
CA ARG A 102 -10.38 -8.10 0.54
C ARG A 102 -11.40 -8.65 1.52
N SER A 103 -12.59 -9.05 1.05
CA SER A 103 -13.59 -9.69 1.89
C SER A 103 -13.15 -11.08 2.37
N GLU A 104 -12.49 -11.85 1.50
CA GLU A 104 -11.95 -13.18 1.83
C GLU A 104 -10.78 -13.11 2.83
N HIS A 105 -10.00 -12.01 2.81
CA HIS A 105 -8.82 -11.82 3.67
C HIS A 105 -9.02 -10.80 4.81
N ARG A 106 -10.28 -10.41 5.07
CA ARG A 106 -10.61 -9.35 6.03
C ARG A 106 -10.02 -9.60 7.41
N GLU A 107 -10.22 -10.79 7.94
CA GLU A 107 -9.76 -11.16 9.29
C GLU A 107 -8.23 -11.09 9.40
N GLU A 108 -7.51 -11.49 8.36
CA GLU A 108 -6.05 -11.45 8.34
C GLU A 108 -5.52 -10.01 8.30
N LEU A 109 -6.12 -9.16 7.47
CA LEU A 109 -5.80 -7.73 7.40
C LEU A 109 -6.09 -7.03 8.74
N GLU A 110 -7.26 -7.28 9.33
CA GLU A 110 -7.64 -6.71 10.63
C GLU A 110 -6.70 -7.17 11.75
N ALA A 111 -6.35 -8.46 11.79
CA ALA A 111 -5.41 -8.99 12.77
C ALA A 111 -4.03 -8.33 12.63
N LEU A 112 -3.52 -8.20 11.40
CA LEU A 112 -2.25 -7.55 11.12
C LEU A 112 -2.24 -6.08 11.57
N TYR A 113 -3.33 -5.38 11.31
CA TYR A 113 -3.49 -3.97 11.67
C TYR A 113 -3.63 -3.76 13.17
N ARG A 114 -4.42 -4.60 13.85
CA ARG A 114 -4.59 -4.55 15.30
C ARG A 114 -3.25 -4.72 16.03
N VAL A 115 -2.43 -5.69 15.62
CA VAL A 115 -1.09 -5.89 16.19
C VAL A 115 -0.26 -4.62 16.09
N ALA A 116 -0.30 -3.93 14.96
CA ALA A 116 0.46 -2.70 14.77
C ALA A 116 -0.10 -1.52 15.58
N GLU A 117 -1.41 -1.41 15.72
CA GLU A 117 -2.05 -0.39 16.58
C GLU A 117 -1.67 -0.60 18.05
N GLU A 118 -1.66 -1.85 18.53
CA GLU A 118 -1.22 -2.20 19.89
C GLU A 118 0.27 -1.91 20.12
N GLU A 119 1.14 -2.30 19.19
CA GLU A 119 2.58 -1.99 19.24
C GLU A 119 2.81 -0.49 19.32
N MET A 120 2.01 0.28 18.58
CA MET A 120 2.10 1.73 18.56
C MET A 120 1.61 2.35 19.86
N GLU A 121 0.51 1.86 20.41
CA GLU A 121 -0.01 2.31 21.70
C GLU A 121 0.95 2.00 22.86
N LYS A 122 1.65 0.85 22.81
CA LYS A 122 2.74 0.54 23.75
C LYS A 122 3.88 1.56 23.64
N LYS A 123 4.30 1.94 22.42
CA LYS A 123 5.34 2.97 22.22
C LYS A 123 4.91 4.35 22.71
N LYS A 124 3.63 4.72 22.55
CA LYS A 124 3.09 5.98 23.10
C LYS A 124 3.19 6.01 24.61
N ARG A 125 2.68 4.95 25.27
CA ARG A 125 2.71 4.80 26.73
C ARG A 125 4.13 4.83 27.29
N ASN A 126 5.09 4.23 26.60
CA ASN A 126 6.48 4.18 27.03
C ASN A 126 7.27 5.47 26.71
N GLY A 127 6.66 6.50 26.12
CA GLY A 127 7.35 7.73 25.74
C GLY A 127 8.41 7.55 24.64
N CYS A 128 8.42 6.40 23.95
CA CYS A 128 9.38 6.05 22.91
C CYS A 128 8.97 6.56 21.51
N LEU A 129 7.94 7.42 21.43
CA LEU A 129 7.62 8.10 20.18
C LEU A 129 8.71 9.12 19.87
N PRO A 130 9.23 9.18 18.63
CA PRO A 130 10.13 10.25 18.25
C PRO A 130 9.44 11.60 18.49
N LYS A 131 10.09 12.47 19.28
CA LYS A 131 9.61 13.84 19.50
C LYS A 131 9.38 14.49 18.13
N LYS A 132 8.31 15.29 17.99
CA LYS A 132 8.07 16.06 16.77
C LYS A 132 9.38 16.79 16.40
N PRO A 133 9.91 16.63 15.17
CA PRO A 133 11.10 17.36 14.79
C PRO A 133 10.80 18.86 14.85
N LYS A 134 11.78 19.66 15.29
CA LYS A 134 11.60 21.11 15.57
C LYS A 134 11.04 21.91 14.40
N TRP A 135 11.24 21.45 13.15
CA TRP A 135 10.73 22.09 11.94
C TRP A 135 9.22 21.85 11.71
N ALA A 136 8.61 20.88 12.38
CA ALA A 136 7.18 20.57 12.30
C ALA A 136 6.35 21.28 13.39
N ALA A 137 6.94 22.28 14.03
CA ALA A 137 6.29 23.17 15.00
C ALA A 137 6.02 24.55 14.39
N PHE A 138 5.39 24.57 13.22
CA PHE A 138 4.76 25.75 12.62
C PHE A 138 3.54 25.30 11.83
#